data_AF-A0A292PT90-F1
#
_entry.id   AF-A0A292PT90-F1
#
_cell.length_a   1.000
_cell.length_b   1.000
_cell.length_c   1.000
_cell.angle_alpha   90.00
_cell.angle_beta   90.00
_cell.angle_gamma   90.00
#
_symmetry.space_group_name_H-M   'P 1'
#
loop_
_entity.id
_entity.type
_entity.pdbx_description
1 polymer ?
#
loop_
_entity_poly.entity_id
_entity_poly.type
_entity_poly.pdbx_seq_one_letter_code
_entity_poly.pdbx_strand_id
1 'polypeptide(L)'
;MQGIMGDGYITSPGIASLLYDHPCFGTSSGKPRQGVDLQRSDVHDAVSHLLSLLDADPDKIGIIGFSYSAAHAVKAASLDRRIKAVVSINSVIRGSRLLGLMISDRTSADALIWEDSERRRTGGGEIGYLPIYKTVGTPENIAFSPTDEVAEYYLEMQRAEIADGGEWRNGDAIQSLLNIREYNIVEGMKVLTPENLLIIVDKDSVRRGEDWKAFEATGEGGEIVGEFVTIEGGHFDSLTEGRGLEKVN
;
A
#
# COMPACT_ATOMS: atom_id res chain seq x y z
N MET A 1 -1.30 14.37 -0.98
CA MET A 1 -0.98 13.47 0.17
C MET A 1 -0.54 14.24 1.43
N GLN A 2 -0.06 15.50 1.31
CA GLN A 2 0.24 16.39 2.43
C GLN A 2 -0.97 16.71 3.35
N GLY A 3 -2.21 16.40 2.97
CA GLY A 3 -3.39 16.64 3.81
C GLY A 3 -4.04 15.41 4.48
N ILE A 4 -3.69 14.18 4.08
CA ILE A 4 -4.34 12.95 4.60
C ILE A 4 -3.46 12.22 5.63
N MET A 5 -2.14 12.40 5.55
CA MET A 5 -1.15 11.90 6.53
C MET A 5 -0.18 13.00 6.98
N GLY A 6 -0.32 14.21 6.44
CA GLY A 6 0.71 15.24 6.54
C GLY A 6 0.56 16.10 7.79
N ASP A 7 1.72 16.48 8.29
CA ASP A 7 2.03 17.44 9.35
C ASP A 7 1.91 16.94 10.81
N GLY A 8 0.99 16.02 11.14
CA GLY A 8 0.79 15.58 12.54
C GLY A 8 1.63 14.39 13.01
N TYR A 9 1.72 13.32 12.22
CA TYR A 9 2.23 12.02 12.70
C TYR A 9 3.66 11.71 12.27
N ILE A 10 4.07 12.19 11.09
CA ILE A 10 5.35 11.84 10.47
C ILE A 10 6.37 12.96 10.69
N THR A 11 5.94 14.20 10.93
CA THR A 11 6.80 15.37 11.14
C THR A 11 6.72 15.81 12.59
N SER A 12 7.55 15.19 13.43
CA SER A 12 7.74 15.59 14.82
C SER A 12 9.15 16.14 15.01
N PRO A 13 9.38 17.10 15.94
CA PRO A 13 10.73 17.58 16.24
C PRO A 13 11.70 16.42 16.49
N GLY A 14 12.77 16.35 15.71
CA GLY A 14 13.79 15.30 15.80
C GLY A 14 13.59 14.10 14.87
N ILE A 15 12.54 14.08 14.04
CA ILE A 15 12.33 13.06 13.00
C ILE A 15 12.43 13.71 11.62
N ALA A 16 13.43 13.29 10.84
CA ALA A 16 13.52 13.62 9.42
C ALA A 16 12.68 12.61 8.61
N SER A 17 11.85 13.13 7.71
CA SER A 17 10.82 12.33 7.04
C SER A 17 10.87 12.52 5.52
N LEU A 18 10.84 11.40 4.81
CA LEU A 18 10.79 11.35 3.34
C LEU A 18 9.43 10.79 2.92
N LEU A 19 8.66 11.60 2.21
CA LEU A 19 7.47 11.17 1.50
C LEU A 19 7.75 11.23 0.00
N TYR A 20 7.39 10.17 -0.74
CA TYR A 20 7.67 10.05 -2.16
C TYR A 20 6.55 9.32 -2.89
N ASP A 21 6.43 9.56 -4.19
CA ASP A 21 5.56 8.79 -5.08
C ASP A 21 6.27 7.53 -5.54
N HIS A 22 5.61 6.37 -5.45
CA HIS A 22 6.14 5.14 -6.06
C HIS A 22 6.32 5.31 -7.59
N PRO A 23 7.27 4.59 -8.25
CA PRO A 23 7.42 4.59 -9.69
C PRO A 23 6.09 4.32 -10.40
N CYS A 24 5.87 5.01 -11.52
CA CYS A 24 4.62 5.00 -12.29
C CYS A 24 3.43 5.76 -11.67
N PHE A 25 3.58 6.34 -10.47
CA PHE A 25 2.55 7.13 -9.78
C PHE A 25 2.99 8.58 -9.55
N GLY A 26 2.03 9.46 -9.27
CA GLY A 26 2.23 10.88 -8.98
C GLY A 26 3.24 11.56 -9.90
N THR A 27 4.24 12.18 -9.29
CA THR A 27 5.35 12.89 -9.96
C THR A 27 6.52 11.98 -10.33
N SER A 28 6.57 10.77 -9.78
CA SER A 28 7.63 9.80 -10.07
C SER A 28 7.55 9.26 -11.49
N SER A 29 8.71 9.08 -12.11
CA SER A 29 8.81 8.52 -13.47
C SER A 29 8.38 7.05 -13.54
N GLY A 30 8.20 6.52 -14.75
CA GLY A 30 7.87 5.10 -14.98
C GLY A 30 6.70 4.90 -15.92
N LYS A 31 6.69 3.74 -16.60
CA LYS A 31 5.63 3.30 -17.51
C LYS A 31 5.34 1.80 -17.33
N PRO A 32 4.08 1.36 -17.53
CA PRO A 32 2.90 2.19 -17.76
C PRO A 32 2.55 3.02 -16.53
N ARG A 33 1.89 4.18 -16.70
CA ARG A 33 1.35 4.94 -15.55
C ARG A 33 0.37 4.04 -14.79
N GLN A 34 0.28 4.23 -13.47
CA GLN A 34 -0.53 3.41 -12.56
C GLN A 34 -0.19 1.91 -12.62
N GLY A 35 1.10 1.60 -12.75
CA GLY A 35 1.62 0.24 -12.81
C GLY A 35 2.18 -0.24 -11.47
N VAL A 36 1.59 -1.28 -10.87
CA VAL A 36 1.96 -1.83 -9.55
C VAL A 36 3.00 -2.96 -9.69
N ASP A 37 4.14 -2.65 -10.32
CA ASP A 37 5.22 -3.62 -10.53
C ASP A 37 6.49 -3.22 -9.77
N LEU A 38 6.91 -1.97 -10.01
CA LEU A 38 8.19 -1.44 -9.55
C LEU A 38 8.18 -0.91 -8.11
N GLN A 39 7.02 -0.86 -7.45
CA GLN A 39 6.84 -0.34 -6.08
C GLN A 39 7.51 -1.21 -4.99
N ARG A 40 8.19 -2.30 -5.37
CA ARG A 40 8.79 -3.25 -4.42
C ARG A 40 10.24 -2.92 -4.11
N SER A 41 10.99 -2.45 -5.10
CA SER A 41 12.43 -2.21 -4.99
C SER A 41 12.77 -0.76 -4.61
N ASP A 42 11.91 0.17 -4.98
CA ASP A 42 12.07 1.61 -4.75
C ASP A 42 12.14 1.98 -3.26
N VAL A 43 11.50 1.19 -2.38
CA VAL A 43 11.60 1.39 -0.92
C VAL A 43 13.06 1.34 -0.45
N HIS A 44 13.86 0.41 -0.98
CA HIS A 44 15.28 0.29 -0.63
C HIS A 44 16.12 1.45 -1.19
N ASP A 45 15.73 1.97 -2.35
CA ASP A 45 16.34 3.14 -2.96
C ASP A 45 15.99 4.41 -2.16
N ALA A 46 14.76 4.54 -1.68
CA ALA A 46 14.32 5.61 -0.80
C ALA A 46 15.08 5.61 0.53
N VAL A 47 15.30 4.43 1.14
CA VAL A 47 16.17 4.28 2.33
C VAL A 47 17.60 4.73 2.02
N SER A 48 18.15 4.33 0.86
CA SER A 48 19.49 4.74 0.45
C SER A 48 19.60 6.24 0.21
N HIS A 49 18.57 6.86 -0.37
CA HIS A 49 18.49 8.30 -0.54
C HIS A 49 18.42 9.04 0.80
N LEU A 50 17.57 8.59 1.72
CA LEU A 50 17.46 9.16 3.07
C LEU A 50 18.82 9.13 3.79
N LEU A 51 19.53 8.00 3.73
CA LEU A 51 20.86 7.83 4.32
C LEU A 51 21.96 8.66 3.65
N SER A 52 21.71 9.20 2.46
CA SER A 52 22.65 10.11 1.79
C SER A 52 22.52 11.56 2.26
N LEU A 53 21.46 11.90 3.00
CA LEU A 53 21.26 13.23 3.58
C LEU A 53 22.11 13.40 4.84
N LEU A 54 22.70 14.58 5.03
CA LEU A 54 23.77 14.84 6.02
C LEU A 54 23.40 14.52 7.48
N ASP A 55 22.11 14.48 7.82
CA ASP A 55 21.62 14.40 9.20
C ASP A 55 20.87 13.10 9.52
N ALA A 56 20.89 12.11 8.61
CA ALA A 56 20.23 10.83 8.85
C ALA A 56 21.10 9.90 9.72
N ASP A 57 20.56 9.45 10.86
CA ASP A 57 21.19 8.46 11.74
C ASP A 57 20.93 7.04 11.18
N PRO A 58 21.96 6.31 10.69
CA PRO A 58 21.77 4.99 10.07
C PRO A 58 21.23 3.92 11.03
N ASP A 59 21.34 4.15 12.33
CA ASP A 59 20.81 3.25 13.37
C ASP A 59 19.37 3.59 13.77
N LYS A 60 18.72 4.57 13.13
CA LYS A 60 17.36 5.03 13.47
C LYS A 60 16.45 5.22 12.25
N ILE A 61 16.52 4.29 11.31
CA ILE A 61 15.64 4.33 10.13
C ILE A 61 14.35 3.55 10.41
N GLY A 62 13.21 4.24 10.36
CA GLY A 62 11.88 3.65 10.42
C GLY A 62 11.15 3.75 9.09
N ILE A 63 10.19 2.87 8.86
CA ILE A 63 9.25 2.96 7.74
C ILE A 63 7.81 2.84 8.23
N ILE A 64 6.95 3.72 7.72
CA ILE A 64 5.50 3.69 7.94
C ILE A 64 4.82 3.49 6.59
N GLY A 65 3.82 2.61 6.54
CA GLY A 65 3.04 2.38 5.34
C GLY A 65 1.58 2.12 5.66
N PHE A 66 0.72 2.49 4.71
CA PHE A 66 -0.72 2.21 4.73
C PHE A 66 -1.11 1.27 3.59
N SER A 67 -1.97 0.31 3.87
CA SER A 67 -2.54 -0.61 2.89
C SER A 67 -1.47 -1.33 2.06
N TYR A 68 -1.47 -1.18 0.73
CA TYR A 68 -0.48 -1.81 -0.13
C TYR A 68 0.95 -1.35 0.18
N SER A 69 1.13 -0.08 0.58
CA SER A 69 2.43 0.46 1.00
C SER A 69 2.89 -0.12 2.35
N ALA A 70 1.97 -0.46 3.27
CA ALA A 70 2.32 -1.19 4.50
C ALA A 70 2.92 -2.57 4.20
N ALA A 71 2.41 -3.22 3.15
CA ALA A 71 2.90 -4.50 2.70
C ALA A 71 4.30 -4.37 2.05
N HIS A 72 4.57 -3.27 1.34
CA HIS A 72 5.93 -2.94 0.87
C HIS A 72 6.89 -2.66 2.04
N ALA A 73 6.43 -1.92 3.06
CA ALA A 73 7.22 -1.62 4.25
C ALA A 73 7.68 -2.89 4.99
N VAL A 74 6.75 -3.81 5.24
CA VAL A 74 7.05 -5.13 5.81
C VAL A 74 8.02 -5.92 4.92
N LYS A 75 7.77 -5.96 3.61
CA LYS A 75 8.62 -6.70 2.68
C LYS A 75 10.04 -6.14 2.66
N ALA A 76 10.20 -4.82 2.61
CA ALA A 76 11.49 -4.16 2.63
C ALA A 76 12.24 -4.45 3.93
N ALA A 77 11.59 -4.31 5.09
CA ALA A 77 12.20 -4.61 6.39
C ALA A 77 12.60 -6.09 6.55
N SER A 78 11.91 -7.02 5.90
CA SER A 78 12.30 -8.43 5.89
C SER A 78 13.60 -8.71 5.11
N LEU A 79 14.02 -7.79 4.24
CA LEU A 79 15.18 -7.92 3.34
C LEU A 79 16.32 -6.96 3.68
N ASP A 80 16.03 -5.82 4.30
CA ASP A 80 16.96 -4.71 4.47
C ASP A 80 17.10 -4.31 5.95
N ARG A 81 18.20 -4.76 6.55
CA ARG A 81 18.51 -4.57 7.98
C ARG A 81 18.86 -3.14 8.37
N ARG A 82 18.90 -2.20 7.42
CA ARG A 82 19.00 -0.76 7.72
C ARG A 82 17.70 -0.27 8.35
N ILE A 83 16.57 -0.89 8.02
CA ILE A 83 15.26 -0.57 8.58
C ILE A 83 15.16 -1.17 9.99
N LYS A 84 14.95 -0.32 10.99
CA LYS A 84 14.95 -0.66 12.43
C LYS A 84 13.54 -0.70 13.04
N ALA A 85 12.60 0.01 12.43
CA ALA A 85 11.21 0.06 12.87
C ALA A 85 10.23 0.01 11.69
N VAL A 86 9.12 -0.69 11.87
CA VAL A 86 8.03 -0.78 10.88
C VAL A 86 6.72 -0.44 11.54
N VAL A 87 5.99 0.52 10.98
CA VAL A 87 4.58 0.80 11.30
C VAL A 87 3.74 0.39 10.09
N SER A 88 2.95 -0.67 10.26
CA SER A 88 2.15 -1.28 9.21
C SER A 88 0.66 -1.06 9.49
N ILE A 89 0.02 -0.17 8.73
CA ILE A 89 -1.38 0.23 8.93
C ILE A 89 -2.26 -0.43 7.86
N ASN A 90 -3.24 -1.24 8.28
CA ASN A 90 -4.24 -1.92 7.42
C ASN A 90 -3.61 -2.67 6.23
N SER A 91 -2.55 -3.44 6.49
CA SER A 91 -1.67 -4.01 5.46
C SER A 91 -2.33 -5.05 4.57
N VAL A 92 -1.89 -5.11 3.32
CA VAL A 92 -2.26 -6.18 2.39
C VAL A 92 -1.37 -7.40 2.63
N ILE A 93 -1.88 -8.40 3.37
CA ILE A 93 -1.12 -9.62 3.68
C ILE A 93 -0.92 -10.51 2.43
N ARG A 94 -2.01 -10.74 1.68
CA ARG A 94 -2.02 -11.49 0.41
C ARG A 94 -2.83 -10.76 -0.63
N GLY A 95 -2.21 -10.41 -1.75
CA GLY A 95 -2.89 -9.70 -2.81
C GLY A 95 -3.93 -10.58 -3.55
N SER A 96 -3.75 -11.90 -3.58
CA SER A 96 -4.81 -12.81 -4.06
C SER A 96 -6.11 -12.72 -3.26
N ARG A 97 -5.99 -12.52 -1.93
CA ARG A 97 -7.12 -12.29 -1.02
C ARG A 97 -7.71 -10.89 -1.23
N LEU A 98 -6.88 -9.86 -1.35
CA LEU A 98 -7.33 -8.50 -1.69
C LEU A 98 -8.18 -8.50 -2.95
N LEU A 99 -7.68 -9.08 -4.05
CA LEU A 99 -8.44 -9.17 -5.29
C LEU A 99 -9.75 -9.95 -5.11
N GLY A 100 -9.81 -10.93 -4.20
CA GLY A 100 -11.02 -11.70 -3.93
C GLY A 100 -12.08 -10.93 -3.13
N LEU A 101 -11.64 -9.95 -2.34
CA LEU A 101 -12.54 -9.04 -1.62
C LEU A 101 -13.03 -7.91 -2.51
N MET A 102 -12.17 -7.45 -3.40
CA MET A 102 -12.33 -6.19 -4.14
C MET A 102 -13.02 -6.43 -5.50
N ILE A 103 -12.62 -7.49 -6.21
CA ILE A 103 -13.18 -7.83 -7.52
C ILE A 103 -14.27 -8.90 -7.38
N SER A 104 -15.52 -8.49 -7.59
CA SER A 104 -16.70 -9.37 -7.50
C SER A 104 -16.77 -10.41 -8.64
N ASP A 105 -16.37 -10.03 -9.85
CA ASP A 105 -16.32 -10.92 -11.03
C ASP A 105 -14.89 -11.34 -11.37
N ARG A 106 -14.39 -12.33 -10.61
CA ARG A 106 -13.02 -12.84 -10.77
C ARG A 106 -12.77 -13.48 -12.12
N THR A 107 -13.77 -14.11 -12.72
CA THR A 107 -13.63 -14.77 -14.02
C THR A 107 -13.37 -13.74 -15.12
N SER A 108 -14.15 -12.66 -15.15
CA SER A 108 -13.95 -11.59 -16.12
C SER A 108 -12.64 -10.85 -15.91
N ALA A 109 -12.26 -10.57 -14.66
CA ALA A 109 -10.97 -9.95 -14.37
C ALA A 109 -9.78 -10.83 -14.78
N ASP A 110 -9.82 -12.14 -14.52
CA ASP A 110 -8.77 -13.07 -14.96
C ASP A 110 -8.70 -13.14 -16.49
N ALA A 111 -9.84 -13.09 -17.20
CA ALA A 111 -9.86 -13.01 -18.66
C ALA A 111 -9.20 -11.73 -19.20
N LEU A 112 -9.47 -10.57 -18.58
CA LEU A 112 -8.86 -9.29 -18.94
C LEU A 112 -7.33 -9.32 -18.79
N ILE A 113 -6.82 -9.95 -17.72
CA ILE A 113 -5.36 -10.11 -17.51
C ILE A 113 -4.73 -10.86 -18.68
N TRP A 114 -5.33 -11.96 -19.12
CA TRP A 114 -4.77 -12.78 -20.19
C TRP A 114 -4.93 -12.14 -21.58
N GLU A 115 -6.04 -11.42 -21.82
CA GLU A 115 -6.22 -10.64 -23.04
C GLU A 115 -5.16 -9.53 -23.16
N ASP A 116 -4.92 -8.78 -22.07
CA ASP A 116 -3.87 -7.77 -22.01
C ASP A 116 -2.47 -8.36 -22.22
N SER A 117 -2.20 -9.53 -21.62
CA SER A 117 -0.94 -10.25 -21.80
C SER A 117 -0.67 -10.64 -23.25
N GLU A 118 -1.64 -11.24 -23.95
CA GLU A 118 -1.47 -11.62 -25.35
C GLU A 118 -1.36 -10.40 -26.28
N ARG A 119 -2.11 -9.33 -25.99
CA ARG A 119 -2.04 -8.05 -26.70
C ARG A 119 -0.62 -7.46 -26.64
N ARG A 120 -0.03 -7.41 -25.44
CA ARG A 120 1.35 -6.94 -25.24
C ARG A 120 2.38 -7.82 -25.95
N ARG A 121 2.21 -9.15 -25.89
CA ARG A 121 3.13 -10.11 -26.52
C ARG A 121 3.20 -9.94 -28.04
N THR A 122 2.11 -9.52 -28.66
CA THR A 122 2.01 -9.30 -30.11
C THR A 122 2.37 -7.87 -30.54
N GLY A 123 2.81 -7.01 -29.61
CA GLY A 123 3.22 -5.63 -29.88
C GLY A 123 2.05 -4.70 -30.23
N GLY A 124 0.81 -5.10 -29.97
CA GLY A 124 -0.38 -4.33 -30.29
C GLY A 124 -0.94 -3.51 -29.12
N GLY A 125 -1.72 -2.49 -29.44
CA GLY A 125 -2.74 -1.88 -28.59
C GLY A 125 -2.28 -0.86 -27.55
N GLU A 126 -3.26 -0.10 -27.05
CA GLU A 126 -3.13 0.77 -25.89
C GLU A 126 -3.10 -0.05 -24.59
N ILE A 127 -2.45 0.48 -23.55
CA ILE A 127 -2.44 -0.12 -22.21
C ILE A 127 -3.87 -0.11 -21.67
N GLY A 128 -4.37 -1.27 -21.26
CA GLY A 128 -5.67 -1.37 -20.59
C GLY A 128 -5.60 -0.94 -19.14
N TYR A 129 -6.68 -0.36 -18.63
CA TYR A 129 -6.81 0.11 -17.25
C TYR A 129 -8.08 -0.44 -16.61
N LEU A 130 -7.97 -0.90 -15.36
CA LEU A 130 -9.10 -1.22 -14.50
C LEU A 130 -9.36 -0.03 -13.56
N PRO A 131 -10.51 0.65 -13.62
CA PRO A 131 -10.89 1.69 -12.68
C PRO A 131 -10.77 1.23 -11.21
N ILE A 132 -10.27 2.07 -10.31
CA ILE A 132 -10.20 1.75 -8.87
C ILE A 132 -11.59 1.85 -8.24
N TYR A 133 -12.31 2.93 -8.57
CA TYR A 133 -13.68 3.16 -8.11
C TYR A 133 -14.63 3.44 -9.28
N LYS A 134 -15.94 3.30 -9.04
CA LYS A 134 -16.98 3.53 -10.06
C LYS A 134 -17.15 5.02 -10.35
N THR A 135 -17.20 5.35 -11.64
CA THR A 135 -17.65 6.66 -12.14
C THR A 135 -18.90 6.49 -13.01
N VAL A 136 -19.58 7.60 -13.34
CA VAL A 136 -20.69 7.59 -14.29
C VAL A 136 -20.23 6.93 -15.61
N GLY A 137 -20.84 5.81 -15.98
CA GLY A 137 -20.50 5.03 -17.18
C GLY A 137 -19.54 3.85 -16.96
N THR A 138 -19.02 3.64 -15.74
CA THR A 138 -18.26 2.42 -15.41
C THR A 138 -19.23 1.23 -15.31
N PRO A 139 -19.02 0.12 -16.06
CA PRO A 139 -19.84 -1.07 -15.90
C PRO A 139 -19.74 -1.66 -14.48
N GLU A 140 -20.84 -2.23 -13.96
CA GLU A 140 -20.94 -2.63 -12.56
C GLU A 140 -19.86 -3.61 -12.08
N ASN A 141 -19.27 -4.38 -12.99
CA ASN A 141 -18.31 -5.45 -12.74
C ASN A 141 -16.85 -5.11 -13.13
N ILE A 142 -16.53 -3.85 -13.47
CA ILE A 142 -15.21 -3.45 -13.99
C ILE A 142 -14.58 -2.36 -13.11
N ALA A 143 -14.65 -2.52 -11.78
CA ALA A 143 -13.93 -1.67 -10.85
C ALA A 143 -13.18 -2.53 -9.83
N PHE A 144 -12.00 -2.06 -9.41
CA PHE A 144 -11.22 -2.70 -8.36
C PHE A 144 -12.03 -2.76 -7.08
N SER A 145 -12.76 -1.70 -6.70
CA SER A 145 -13.78 -1.76 -5.65
C SER A 145 -15.08 -1.08 -6.07
N PRO A 146 -16.23 -1.74 -5.89
CA PRO A 146 -17.52 -1.17 -6.24
C PRO A 146 -18.20 -0.41 -5.09
N THR A 147 -17.55 -0.21 -3.94
CA THR A 147 -18.19 0.39 -2.75
C THR A 147 -18.16 1.91 -2.76
N ASP A 148 -19.19 2.52 -2.17
CA ASP A 148 -19.31 3.98 -2.06
C ASP A 148 -18.19 4.57 -1.18
N GLU A 149 -17.81 3.89 -0.10
CA GLU A 149 -16.70 4.31 0.79
C GLU A 149 -15.37 4.46 0.02
N VAL A 150 -15.04 3.48 -0.84
CA VAL A 150 -13.82 3.54 -1.66
C VAL A 150 -13.95 4.66 -2.70
N ALA A 151 -15.12 4.80 -3.32
CA ALA A 151 -15.35 5.87 -4.30
C ALA A 151 -15.20 7.26 -3.67
N GLU A 152 -15.81 7.49 -2.51
CA GLU A 152 -15.73 8.76 -1.77
C GLU A 152 -14.28 9.11 -1.43
N TYR A 153 -13.53 8.16 -0.85
CA TYR A 153 -12.13 8.36 -0.48
C TYR A 153 -11.26 8.70 -1.69
N TYR A 154 -11.30 7.90 -2.76
CA TYR A 154 -10.44 8.14 -3.93
C TYR A 154 -10.88 9.37 -4.74
N LEU A 155 -12.16 9.71 -4.76
CA LEU A 155 -12.64 10.96 -5.34
C LEU A 155 -12.11 12.18 -4.57
N GLU A 156 -12.11 12.12 -3.24
CA GLU A 156 -11.55 13.19 -2.41
C GLU A 156 -10.03 13.30 -2.58
N MET A 157 -9.32 12.18 -2.53
CA MET A 157 -7.88 12.11 -2.76
C MET A 157 -7.52 12.69 -4.14
N GLN A 158 -8.24 12.29 -5.20
CA GLN A 158 -8.02 12.81 -6.54
C GLN A 158 -8.27 14.33 -6.62
N ARG A 159 -9.33 14.83 -5.97
CA ARG A 159 -9.59 16.29 -5.92
C ARG A 159 -8.44 17.04 -5.27
N ALA A 160 -7.94 16.54 -4.14
CA ALA A 160 -6.81 17.14 -3.43
C ALA A 160 -5.53 17.10 -4.29
N GLU A 161 -5.25 15.97 -4.92
CA GLU A 161 -4.05 15.84 -5.76
C GLU A 161 -4.09 16.77 -6.99
N ILE A 162 -5.24 16.87 -7.66
CA ILE A 162 -5.41 17.80 -8.78
C ILE A 162 -5.27 19.25 -8.32
N ALA A 163 -5.77 19.60 -7.14
CA ALA A 163 -5.63 20.95 -6.58
C ALA A 163 -4.15 21.31 -6.33
N ASP A 164 -3.33 20.32 -5.97
CA ASP A 164 -1.88 20.46 -5.77
C ASP A 164 -1.06 20.33 -7.08
N GLY A 165 -1.73 20.28 -8.24
CA GLY A 165 -1.10 20.21 -9.56
C GLY A 165 -0.66 18.80 -9.98
N GLY A 166 -1.09 17.76 -9.26
CA GLY A 166 -0.88 16.37 -9.65
C GLY A 166 -1.82 15.91 -10.76
N GLU A 167 -1.53 14.72 -11.29
CA GLU A 167 -2.19 14.18 -12.48
C GLU A 167 -2.71 12.74 -12.27
N TRP A 168 -2.95 12.31 -11.03
CA TRP A 168 -3.48 10.97 -10.80
C TRP A 168 -4.82 10.75 -11.45
N ARG A 169 -4.96 9.55 -12.01
CA ARG A 169 -6.13 9.09 -12.74
C ARG A 169 -6.74 7.91 -12.01
N ASN A 170 -8.04 7.72 -12.18
CA ASN A 170 -8.74 6.60 -11.59
C ASN A 170 -8.45 5.31 -12.38
N GLY A 171 -7.58 4.46 -11.85
CA GLY A 171 -7.38 3.10 -12.37
C GLY A 171 -5.99 2.56 -12.17
N ASP A 172 -5.85 1.25 -12.28
CA ASP A 172 -4.58 0.54 -12.35
C ASP A 172 -4.40 -0.06 -13.74
N ALA A 173 -3.16 -0.08 -14.24
CA ALA A 173 -2.87 -0.82 -15.47
C ALA A 173 -3.26 -2.29 -15.29
N ILE A 174 -3.95 -2.91 -16.26
CA ILE A 174 -4.49 -4.29 -16.13
C ILE A 174 -3.39 -5.30 -15.81
N GLN A 175 -2.19 -5.13 -16.37
CA GLN A 175 -1.03 -5.96 -16.07
C GLN A 175 -0.64 -5.98 -14.57
N SER A 176 -0.99 -4.93 -13.82
CA SER A 176 -0.75 -4.84 -12.37
C SER A 176 -1.54 -5.89 -11.59
N LEU A 177 -2.68 -6.37 -12.10
CA LEU A 177 -3.52 -7.33 -11.38
C LEU A 177 -2.80 -8.66 -11.13
N LEU A 178 -1.94 -9.11 -12.05
CA LEU A 178 -1.12 -10.29 -11.85
C LEU A 178 -0.09 -10.05 -10.74
N ASN A 179 0.60 -8.90 -10.78
CA ASN A 179 1.58 -8.53 -9.76
C ASN A 179 0.94 -8.38 -8.37
N ILE A 180 -0.27 -7.84 -8.30
CA ILE A 180 -1.06 -7.78 -7.06
C ILE A 180 -1.41 -9.19 -6.63
N ARG A 181 -1.92 -10.05 -7.52
CA ARG A 181 -2.31 -11.44 -7.19
C ARG A 181 -1.18 -12.24 -6.55
N GLU A 182 0.04 -12.08 -7.06
CA GLU A 182 1.23 -12.78 -6.57
C GLU A 182 1.84 -12.15 -5.30
N TYR A 183 1.40 -10.94 -4.93
CA TYR A 183 1.93 -10.24 -3.77
C TYR A 183 1.60 -10.98 -2.47
N ASN A 184 2.62 -11.27 -1.67
CA ASN A 184 2.49 -12.01 -0.42
C ASN A 184 3.65 -11.67 0.52
N ILE A 185 3.31 -11.29 1.75
CA ILE A 185 4.28 -10.91 2.78
C ILE A 185 4.41 -11.92 3.92
N VAL A 186 3.63 -13.02 3.92
CA VAL A 186 3.59 -13.99 5.04
C VAL A 186 4.98 -14.57 5.35
N GLU A 187 5.74 -14.96 4.33
CA GLU A 187 7.10 -15.47 4.56
C GLU A 187 8.07 -14.37 4.99
N GLY A 188 7.85 -13.12 4.55
CA GLY A 188 8.62 -11.96 5.01
C GLY A 188 8.37 -11.67 6.49
N MET A 189 7.11 -11.76 6.93
CA MET A 189 6.69 -11.56 8.32
C MET A 189 7.38 -12.52 9.29
N LYS A 190 7.56 -13.78 8.90
CA LYS A 190 8.26 -14.80 9.70
C LYS A 190 9.73 -14.49 9.97
N VAL A 191 10.40 -13.87 8.99
CA VAL A 191 11.84 -13.60 9.01
C VAL A 191 12.18 -12.13 9.33
N LEU A 192 11.17 -11.33 9.68
CA LEU A 192 11.39 -10.02 10.29
C LEU A 192 12.28 -10.20 11.51
N THR A 193 13.36 -9.42 11.58
CA THR A 193 14.20 -9.37 12.78
C THR A 193 13.71 -8.25 13.68
N PRO A 194 14.00 -8.32 15.00
CA PRO A 194 13.77 -7.19 15.90
C PRO A 194 14.46 -5.95 15.33
N GLU A 195 13.87 -4.76 15.43
CA GLU A 195 13.77 -4.15 16.75
C GLU A 195 12.43 -3.51 17.10
N ASN A 196 11.52 -3.14 16.18
CA ASN A 196 10.19 -2.64 16.55
C ASN A 196 9.17 -2.83 15.42
N LEU A 197 8.13 -3.66 15.64
CA LEU A 197 7.01 -3.82 14.71
C LEU A 197 5.72 -3.32 15.37
N LEU A 198 5.11 -2.30 14.81
CA LEU A 198 3.77 -1.87 15.18
C LEU A 198 2.82 -2.20 14.03
N ILE A 199 1.83 -3.06 14.28
CA ILE A 199 0.74 -3.33 13.35
C ILE A 199 -0.51 -2.64 13.87
N ILE A 200 -1.11 -1.80 13.03
CA ILE A 200 -2.36 -1.11 13.32
C ILE A 200 -3.39 -1.63 12.32
N VAL A 201 -4.47 -2.21 12.81
CA VAL A 201 -5.51 -2.84 11.98
C VAL A 201 -6.89 -2.31 12.35
N ASP A 202 -7.72 -2.00 11.36
CA ASP A 202 -9.11 -1.66 11.57
C ASP A 202 -9.94 -2.87 12.01
N LYS A 203 -10.97 -2.63 12.82
CA LYS A 203 -11.81 -3.67 13.41
C LYS A 203 -12.51 -4.54 12.37
N ASP A 204 -12.85 -4.00 11.21
CA ASP A 204 -13.48 -4.77 10.13
C ASP A 204 -12.49 -5.75 9.50
N SER A 205 -11.23 -5.36 9.36
CA SER A 205 -10.13 -6.23 8.94
C SER A 205 -9.80 -7.29 9.99
N VAL A 206 -9.77 -6.93 11.29
CA VAL A 206 -9.59 -7.89 12.39
C VAL A 206 -10.64 -9.01 12.35
N ARG A 207 -11.92 -8.68 12.08
CA ARG A 207 -12.99 -9.70 11.95
C ARG A 207 -12.71 -10.74 10.85
N ARG A 208 -11.89 -10.40 9.85
CA ARG A 208 -11.50 -11.30 8.74
C ARG A 208 -10.34 -12.23 9.12
N GLY A 209 -9.55 -11.86 10.13
CA GLY A 209 -8.64 -12.74 10.87
C GLY A 209 -7.31 -13.11 10.20
N GLU A 210 -6.98 -12.56 9.03
CA GLU A 210 -5.69 -12.84 8.36
C GLU A 210 -4.54 -12.05 9.01
N ASP A 211 -4.79 -10.80 9.39
CA ASP A 211 -3.77 -9.92 9.96
C ASP A 211 -3.23 -10.43 11.31
N TRP A 212 -4.12 -10.91 12.18
CA TRP A 212 -3.73 -11.51 13.45
C TRP A 212 -2.86 -12.75 13.25
N LYS A 213 -3.24 -13.64 12.32
CA LYS A 213 -2.44 -14.84 12.02
C LYS A 213 -1.07 -14.49 11.43
N ALA A 214 -1.02 -13.45 10.59
CA ALA A 214 0.23 -12.96 10.04
C ALA A 214 1.12 -12.38 11.15
N PHE A 215 0.53 -11.63 12.10
CA PHE A 215 1.22 -11.10 13.28
C PHE A 215 1.73 -12.22 14.20
N GLU A 216 0.91 -13.22 14.53
CA GLU A 216 1.35 -14.37 15.35
C GLU A 216 2.48 -15.17 14.72
N ALA A 217 2.55 -15.20 13.38
CA ALA A 217 3.65 -15.84 12.66
C ALA A 217 4.93 -14.99 12.65
N THR A 218 4.87 -13.72 13.08
CA THR A 218 6.08 -12.93 13.27
C THR A 218 6.90 -13.50 14.43
N GLY A 219 8.22 -13.57 14.26
CA GLY A 219 9.13 -14.03 15.31
C GLY A 219 9.62 -15.49 15.17
N GLU A 220 9.22 -16.20 14.12
CA GLU A 220 9.88 -17.47 13.75
C GLU A 220 11.41 -17.28 13.55
N GLY A 221 11.85 -16.09 13.16
CA GLY A 221 13.25 -15.70 12.97
C GLY A 221 13.97 -15.10 14.19
N GLY A 222 13.31 -14.92 15.35
CA GLY A 222 13.89 -14.31 16.56
C GLY A 222 12.87 -13.52 17.39
N GLU A 223 13.27 -13.02 18.56
CA GLU A 223 12.39 -12.15 19.36
C GLU A 223 12.04 -10.88 18.58
N ILE A 224 10.76 -10.55 18.46
CA ILE A 224 10.29 -9.27 17.92
C ILE A 224 9.63 -8.51 19.08
N VAL A 225 9.98 -7.24 19.26
CA VAL A 225 9.17 -6.33 20.06
C VAL A 225 8.04 -5.86 19.14
N GLY A 226 6.90 -6.56 19.24
CA GLY A 226 5.76 -6.40 18.36
C GLY A 226 4.53 -5.92 19.12
N GLU A 227 3.82 -4.94 18.59
CA GLU A 227 2.52 -4.52 19.09
C GLU A 227 1.46 -4.66 17.98
N PHE A 228 0.29 -5.16 18.35
CA PHE A 228 -0.87 -5.24 17.48
C PHE A 228 -1.99 -4.38 18.06
N VAL A 229 -2.29 -3.28 17.39
CA VAL A 229 -3.31 -2.32 17.80
C VAL A 229 -4.53 -2.45 16.89
N THR A 230 -5.71 -2.46 17.51
CA THR A 230 -6.98 -2.39 16.77
C THR A 230 -7.58 -1.00 16.89
N ILE A 231 -8.00 -0.43 15.76
CA ILE A 231 -8.77 0.82 15.73
C ILE A 231 -10.23 0.54 15.36
N GLU A 232 -11.16 1.35 15.88
CA GLU A 232 -12.57 1.28 15.47
C GLU A 232 -12.75 1.86 14.07
N GLY A 233 -13.71 1.32 13.31
CA GLY A 233 -14.05 1.81 11.96
C GLY A 233 -13.61 0.90 10.82
N GLY A 234 -13.68 1.45 9.61
CA GLY A 234 -13.32 0.82 8.35
C GLY A 234 -11.89 1.10 7.89
N HIS A 235 -11.55 0.60 6.70
CA HIS A 235 -10.18 0.60 6.16
C HIS A 235 -9.57 2.00 6.08
N PHE A 236 -10.34 3.00 5.66
CA PHE A 236 -9.86 4.38 5.51
C PHE A 236 -10.01 5.25 6.76
N ASP A 237 -10.72 4.76 7.79
CA ASP A 237 -10.93 5.52 9.04
C ASP A 237 -9.61 5.74 9.79
N SER A 238 -8.64 4.82 9.62
CA SER A 238 -7.25 4.98 10.12
C SER A 238 -6.58 6.28 9.69
N LEU A 239 -6.93 6.82 8.52
CA LEU A 239 -6.35 8.03 7.96
C LEU A 239 -7.24 9.26 8.13
N THR A 240 -8.41 9.12 8.77
CA THR A 240 -9.32 10.25 8.95
C THR A 240 -9.07 10.92 10.30
N GLU A 241 -8.87 12.24 10.27
CA GLU A 241 -8.74 13.06 11.48
C GLU A 241 -9.90 12.83 12.46
N GLY A 242 -9.58 12.58 13.74
CA GLY A 242 -10.56 12.35 14.80
C GLY A 242 -11.20 10.94 14.80
N ARG A 243 -10.84 10.09 13.85
CA ARG A 243 -11.25 8.68 13.81
C ARG A 243 -10.10 7.67 13.89
N GLY A 244 -8.92 8.00 13.42
CA GLY A 244 -7.83 7.07 13.13
C GLY A 244 -6.69 7.07 14.15
N LEU A 245 -5.48 7.37 13.67
CA LEU A 245 -4.23 7.17 14.40
C LEU A 245 -4.11 7.96 15.71
N GLU A 246 -4.83 9.08 15.89
CA GLU A 246 -4.79 9.86 17.13
C GLU A 246 -5.33 9.11 18.36
N LYS A 247 -6.01 7.98 18.13
CA LYS A 247 -6.55 7.13 19.19
C LYS A 247 -5.61 6.02 19.63
N VAL A 248 -4.48 5.86 18.93
CA VAL A 248 -3.40 4.93 19.27
C VAL A 248 -2.48 5.66 20.26
N ASN A 249 -2.47 5.21 21.51
CA ASN A 249 -1.67 5.80 22.60
C ASN A 249 -0.27 5.20 22.65
#